data_AF-A0A953Z9S3-F1
#
_entry.id   AF-A0A953Z9S3-F1
#
_cell.length_a   1.000
_cell.length_b   1.000
_cell.length_c   1.000
_cell.angle_alpha   90.00
_cell.angle_beta   90.00
_cell.angle_gamma   90.00
#
_symmetry.space_group_name_H-M   'P 1'
#
loop_
_entity.id
_entity.type
_entity.pdbx_description
1 polymer ?
#
loop_
_entity_poly.entity_id
_entity_poly.type
_entity_poly.pdbx_seq_one_letter_code
_entity_poly.pdbx_strand_id
1 'polypeptide(L)'
;MHDIPAEQAYLFRHAMLREAAYELHLPSTRSALHGLALNLIEEHFGGRPPDFLLAPARESKPDPHPLDAFAAEMAAHAAAASNPVEALYLKRAAYTAENDFRYSEAIGLWRKLRELKTTDESAEAGRRAGSLAVKLG
;
A
#
# COMPACT_ATOMS: atom_id res chain seq x y z
N MET A 1 -40.08 -6.64 14.07
CA MET A 1 -39.35 -5.84 13.07
C MET A 1 -38.67 -4.74 13.86
N HIS A 2 -37.35 -4.78 14.01
CA HIS A 2 -36.64 -3.70 14.71
C HIS A 2 -36.57 -2.50 13.76
N ASP A 3 -37.11 -1.36 14.19
CA ASP A 3 -36.96 -0.11 13.43
C ASP A 3 -35.49 0.28 13.40
N ILE A 4 -35.00 0.65 12.22
CA ILE A 4 -33.62 1.13 12.04
C ILE A 4 -33.55 2.56 12.62
N PRO A 5 -32.64 2.85 13.56
CA PRO A 5 -32.47 4.19 14.10
C PRO A 5 -32.21 5.22 12.99
N ALA A 6 -32.77 6.42 13.12
CA ALA A 6 -32.63 7.48 12.11
C ALA A 6 -31.15 7.83 11.81
N GLU A 7 -30.29 7.81 12.82
CA GLU A 7 -28.85 8.00 12.67
C GLU A 7 -28.21 6.94 11.77
N GLN A 8 -28.57 5.66 11.96
CA GLN A 8 -28.02 4.57 11.17
C GLN A 8 -28.52 4.62 9.72
N ALA A 9 -29.79 4.98 9.50
CA ALA A 9 -30.34 5.22 8.17
C ALA A 9 -29.63 6.40 7.47
N TYR A 10 -29.31 7.47 8.21
CA TYR A 10 -28.56 8.62 7.69
C TYR A 10 -27.13 8.25 7.28
N LEU A 11 -26.38 7.58 8.17
CA LEU A 11 -25.00 7.16 7.89
C LEU A 11 -24.93 6.22 6.69
N PHE A 12 -25.85 5.26 6.59
CA PHE A 12 -25.93 4.36 5.45
C PHE A 12 -26.19 5.12 4.14
N ARG A 13 -27.20 6.00 4.12
CA ARG A 13 -27.50 6.80 2.94
C ARG A 13 -26.30 7.66 2.53
N HIS A 14 -25.64 8.28 3.50
CA HIS A 14 -24.48 9.12 3.23
C HIS A 14 -23.32 8.31 2.63
N ALA A 15 -23.01 7.13 3.19
CA ALA A 15 -21.97 6.24 2.66
C ALA A 15 -22.28 5.79 1.23
N MET A 16 -23.52 5.36 0.97
CA MET A 16 -23.99 4.96 -0.37
C MET A 16 -23.88 6.09 -1.39
N LEU A 17 -24.33 7.30 -1.03
CA LEU A 17 -24.24 8.46 -1.92
C LEU A 17 -22.79 8.88 -2.17
N ARG A 18 -21.92 8.78 -1.17
CA ARG A 18 -20.49 9.07 -1.31
C ARG A 18 -19.82 8.08 -2.27
N GLU A 19 -20.12 6.78 -2.13
CA GLU A 19 -19.59 5.74 -3.01
C GLU A 19 -20.07 5.93 -4.46
N ALA A 20 -21.38 6.17 -4.64
CA ALA A 20 -21.93 6.46 -5.97
C ALA A 20 -21.30 7.72 -6.60
N ALA A 21 -21.13 8.80 -5.83
CA ALA A 21 -20.48 10.01 -6.31
C ALA A 21 -19.01 9.77 -6.71
N TYR A 22 -18.29 8.96 -5.93
CA TYR A 22 -16.92 8.59 -6.23
C TYR A 22 -16.82 7.75 -7.52
N GLU A 23 -17.70 6.77 -7.72
CA GLU A 23 -17.71 5.94 -8.93
C GLU A 23 -18.14 6.70 -10.20
N LEU A 24 -18.88 7.81 -10.06
CA LEU A 24 -19.23 8.69 -11.18
C LEU A 24 -18.05 9.56 -11.66
N HIS A 25 -16.97 9.68 -10.88
CA HIS A 25 -15.80 10.43 -11.30
C HIS A 25 -15.06 9.74 -12.44
N LEU A 26 -14.50 10.55 -13.34
CA LEU A 26 -13.60 10.04 -14.39
C LEU A 26 -12.41 9.30 -13.77
N PRO A 27 -11.86 8.27 -14.45
CA PRO A 27 -10.68 7.55 -13.95
C PRO A 27 -9.49 8.47 -13.61
N SER A 28 -9.25 9.51 -14.40
CA SER A 28 -8.20 10.51 -14.14
C SER A 28 -8.46 11.32 -12.87
N THR A 29 -9.71 11.70 -12.60
CA THR A 29 -10.10 12.39 -11.37
C THR A 29 -9.91 11.49 -10.16
N ARG A 30 -10.29 10.20 -10.24
CA ARG A 30 -10.05 9.23 -9.17
C ARG A 30 -8.55 9.04 -8.90
N SER A 31 -7.75 8.89 -9.95
CA SER A 31 -6.29 8.82 -9.86
C SER A 31 -5.70 10.04 -9.13
N ALA A 32 -6.18 11.25 -9.46
CA ALA A 32 -5.75 12.48 -8.79
C ALA A 32 -6.16 12.53 -7.31
N LEU A 33 -7.36 12.05 -6.97
CA LEU A 33 -7.80 11.94 -5.57
C LEU A 33 -6.94 10.94 -4.77
N HIS A 34 -6.54 9.82 -5.37
CA HIS A 34 -5.61 8.89 -4.71
C HIS A 34 -4.22 9.52 -4.51
N GLY A 35 -3.72 10.29 -5.48
CA GLY A 35 -2.48 11.05 -5.33
C GLY A 35 -2.57 12.10 -4.22
N LEU A 36 -3.71 12.80 -4.11
CA LEU A 36 -3.96 13.75 -3.02
C LEU A 36 -3.99 13.05 -1.66
N ALA A 37 -4.71 11.93 -1.54
CA ALA A 37 -4.78 11.16 -0.31
C ALA A 37 -3.38 10.70 0.14
N LEU A 38 -2.57 10.20 -0.81
CA LEU A 38 -1.19 9.81 -0.55
C LEU A 38 -0.38 10.96 0.03
N ASN A 39 -0.43 12.14 -0.58
CA ASN A 39 0.30 13.33 -0.11
C ASN A 39 -0.16 13.77 1.28
N LEU A 40 -1.47 13.81 1.53
CA LEU A 40 -2.02 14.21 2.83
C LEU A 40 -1.60 13.26 3.95
N ILE A 41 -1.56 11.96 3.68
CA ILE A 41 -1.10 10.95 4.64
C ILE A 41 0.41 11.11 4.88
N GLU A 42 1.22 11.27 3.82
CA GLU A 42 2.66 11.55 3.97
C GLU A 42 2.89 12.78 4.86
N GLU A 43 2.23 13.90 4.56
CA GLU A 43 2.34 15.15 5.33
C GLU A 43 1.93 14.97 6.80
N HIS A 44 0.83 14.24 7.05
CA HIS A 44 0.34 14.01 8.41
C HIS A 44 1.32 13.19 9.27
N PHE A 45 2.02 12.23 8.66
CA PHE A 45 2.92 11.31 9.36
C PHE A 45 4.40 11.72 9.28
N GLY A 46 4.69 13.00 9.02
CA GLY A 46 6.05 13.55 9.08
C GLY A 46 6.85 13.44 7.79
N GLY A 47 6.19 13.14 6.67
CA GLY A 47 6.75 13.09 5.33
C GLY A 47 6.87 11.69 4.76
N ARG A 48 7.38 11.63 3.53
CA ARG A 48 7.68 10.38 2.83
C ARG A 48 8.88 9.68 3.48
N PRO A 49 8.86 8.34 3.62
CA PRO A 49 10.06 7.60 4.03
C PRO A 49 11.21 7.83 3.03
N PRO A 50 12.47 7.81 3.49
CA PRO A 50 13.61 7.94 2.58
C PRO A 50 13.58 6.83 1.52
N ASP A 51 13.93 7.20 0.30
CA ASP A 51 13.97 6.26 -0.81
C ASP A 51 15.14 5.29 -0.62
N PHE A 52 14.84 3.98 -0.63
CA PHE A 52 15.85 2.94 -0.53
C PHE A 52 16.70 2.83 -1.81
N LEU A 53 16.29 3.52 -2.88
CA LEU A 53 16.96 3.51 -4.19
C LEU A 53 18.31 4.23 -4.24
N LEU A 54 18.63 5.05 -3.23
CA LEU A 54 19.89 5.81 -3.19
C LEU A 54 20.95 5.21 -2.25
N ALA A 55 20.60 4.19 -1.46
CA ALA A 55 21.52 3.58 -0.50
C ALA A 55 22.30 2.41 -1.14
N PRO A 56 23.65 2.37 -1.04
CA PRO A 56 24.49 1.37 -1.71
C PRO A 56 24.41 -0.06 -1.12
N ALA A 57 23.56 -0.32 -0.12
CA ALA A 57 23.44 -1.64 0.52
C ALA A 57 22.14 -2.34 0.11
N ARG A 58 22.25 -3.19 -0.91
CA ARG A 58 21.19 -3.95 -1.61
C ARG A 58 20.29 -4.88 -0.76
N GLU A 59 20.41 -4.94 0.56
CA GLU A 59 19.66 -5.92 1.38
C GLU A 59 19.27 -5.41 2.78
N SER A 60 19.40 -4.11 3.06
CA SER A 60 19.06 -3.59 4.38
C SER A 60 17.54 -3.46 4.54
N LYS A 61 17.02 -4.11 5.59
CA LYS A 61 15.68 -3.85 6.12
C LYS A 61 15.51 -2.33 6.29
N PRO A 62 14.38 -1.74 5.86
CA PRO A 62 14.15 -0.31 6.02
C PRO A 62 14.09 0.06 7.50
N ASP A 63 14.65 1.23 7.85
CA ASP A 63 14.50 1.79 9.19
C ASP A 63 13.01 2.05 9.47
N PRO A 64 12.52 1.73 10.69
CA PRO A 64 11.11 1.92 11.04
C PRO A 64 10.61 3.34 10.73
N HIS A 65 9.41 3.44 10.15
CA HIS A 65 8.79 4.72 9.81
C HIS A 65 7.34 4.77 10.33
N PRO A 66 6.82 5.95 10.73
CA PRO A 66 5.42 6.08 11.17
C PRO A 66 4.37 5.55 10.18
N LEU A 67 4.69 5.56 8.88
CA LEU A 67 3.82 5.08 7.81
C LEU A 67 3.81 3.54 7.66
N ASP A 68 4.60 2.81 8.43
CA ASP A 68 4.75 1.34 8.26
C ASP A 68 3.45 0.59 8.54
N ALA A 69 2.64 1.10 9.46
CA ALA A 69 1.32 0.57 9.76
C ALA A 69 0.34 0.72 8.58
N PHE A 70 0.59 1.68 7.69
CA PHE A 70 -0.27 2.00 6.54
C PHE A 70 0.40 1.66 5.20
N ALA A 71 1.57 1.02 5.20
CA ALA A 71 2.37 0.86 3.99
C ALA A 71 1.63 0.11 2.85
N ALA A 72 0.78 -0.87 3.18
CA ALA A 72 -0.03 -1.57 2.19
C ALA A 72 -1.09 -0.66 1.56
N GLU A 73 -1.75 0.18 2.37
CA GLU A 73 -2.73 1.16 1.92
C GLU A 73 -2.06 2.27 1.08
N MET A 74 -0.89 2.75 1.51
CA MET A 74 -0.08 3.72 0.77
C MET A 74 0.32 3.17 -0.60
N ALA A 75 0.72 1.90 -0.69
CA ALA A 75 0.99 1.24 -1.97
C ALA A 75 -0.26 1.17 -2.86
N ALA A 76 -1.44 0.91 -2.29
CA ALA A 76 -2.69 0.89 -3.05
C ALA A 76 -3.06 2.29 -3.59
N HIS A 77 -2.91 3.34 -2.79
CA HIS A 77 -3.10 4.72 -3.25
C HIS A 77 -2.09 5.11 -4.33
N ALA A 78 -0.82 4.76 -4.17
CA ALA A 78 0.21 5.03 -5.17
C ALA A 78 -0.08 4.29 -6.49
N ALA A 79 -0.50 3.03 -6.44
CA ALA A 79 -0.90 2.25 -7.61
C ALA A 79 -2.08 2.89 -8.34
N ALA A 80 -3.14 3.24 -7.61
CA ALA A 80 -4.33 3.88 -8.17
C ALA A 80 -4.03 5.27 -8.76
N ALA A 81 -3.00 5.95 -8.25
CA ALA A 81 -2.50 7.21 -8.75
C ALA A 81 -1.46 7.07 -9.89
N SER A 82 -1.09 5.85 -10.28
CA SER A 82 0.04 5.57 -11.18
C SER A 82 1.35 6.25 -10.74
N ASN A 83 1.57 6.32 -9.43
CA ASN A 83 2.69 7.03 -8.81
C ASN A 83 3.88 6.07 -8.58
N PRO A 84 5.12 6.42 -9.01
CA PRO A 84 6.29 5.54 -8.90
C PRO A 84 6.66 5.15 -7.46
N VAL A 85 6.15 5.85 -6.44
CA VAL A 85 6.37 5.50 -5.03
C VAL A 85 5.62 4.25 -4.59
N GLU A 86 4.80 3.64 -5.47
CA GLU A 86 4.18 2.33 -5.20
C GLU A 86 5.23 1.29 -4.77
N ALA A 87 6.36 1.24 -5.48
CA ALA A 87 7.41 0.27 -5.17
C ALA A 87 8.02 0.47 -3.77
N LEU A 88 8.18 1.73 -3.35
CA LEU A 88 8.67 2.08 -2.01
C LEU A 88 7.75 1.48 -0.95
N TYR A 89 6.45 1.76 -1.06
CA TYR A 89 5.45 1.32 -0.08
C TYR A 89 5.18 -0.19 -0.13
N LEU A 90 5.25 -0.83 -1.31
CA LEU A 90 5.17 -2.29 -1.41
C LEU A 90 6.31 -2.98 -0.68
N LYS A 91 7.55 -2.49 -0.85
CA LYS A 91 8.71 -3.03 -0.14
C LYS A 91 8.53 -2.89 1.38
N ARG A 92 8.11 -1.71 1.85
CA ARG A 92 7.81 -1.46 3.27
C ARG A 92 6.71 -2.38 3.80
N ALA A 93 5.59 -2.51 3.09
CA ALA A 93 4.49 -3.38 3.46
C ALA A 93 4.92 -4.85 3.55
N ALA A 94 5.73 -5.30 2.59
CA ALA A 94 6.23 -6.67 2.58
C ALA A 94 7.13 -6.94 3.81
N TYR A 95 8.02 -6.00 4.16
CA TYR A 95 8.81 -6.11 5.39
C TYR A 95 7.95 -6.10 6.65
N THR A 96 6.91 -5.28 6.74
CA THR A 96 5.98 -5.28 7.89
C THR A 96 5.28 -6.64 8.00
N ALA A 97 4.69 -7.14 6.90
CA ALA A 97 4.03 -8.44 6.87
C ALA A 97 4.98 -9.60 7.20
N GLU A 98 6.25 -9.55 6.76
CA GLU A 98 7.29 -10.51 7.15
C GLU A 98 7.54 -10.52 8.66
N ASN A 99 7.69 -9.33 9.27
CA ASN A 99 7.95 -9.21 10.71
C ASN A 99 6.75 -9.69 11.55
N ASP A 100 5.54 -9.52 11.03
CA ASP A 100 4.29 -9.95 11.66
C ASP A 100 3.95 -11.42 11.40
N PHE A 101 4.84 -12.19 10.77
CA PHE A 101 4.62 -13.59 10.40
C PHE A 101 3.45 -13.82 9.43
N ARG A 102 2.98 -12.77 8.73
CA ARG A 102 1.93 -12.83 7.70
C ARG A 102 2.53 -13.24 6.36
N TYR A 103 3.14 -14.43 6.30
CA TYR A 103 3.97 -14.86 5.16
C TYR A 103 3.23 -14.93 3.82
N SER A 104 1.98 -15.40 3.80
CA SER A 104 1.17 -15.43 2.57
C SER A 104 1.00 -14.03 1.96
N GLU A 105 0.75 -13.02 2.80
CA GLU A 105 0.62 -11.62 2.39
C GLU A 105 1.97 -11.06 1.93
N ALA A 106 3.03 -11.28 2.71
CA ALA A 106 4.38 -10.86 2.35
C ALA A 106 4.83 -11.42 0.99
N ILE A 107 4.56 -12.71 0.72
CA ILE A 107 4.84 -13.34 -0.58
C ILE A 107 4.09 -12.60 -1.71
N GLY A 108 2.82 -12.28 -1.51
CA GLY A 108 2.01 -11.53 -2.48
C GLY A 108 2.60 -10.15 -2.77
N LEU A 109 3.00 -9.42 -1.72
CA LEU A 109 3.59 -8.09 -1.83
C LEU A 109 4.94 -8.11 -2.55
N TRP A 110 5.81 -9.08 -2.24
CA TRP A 110 7.09 -9.25 -2.94
C TRP A 110 6.90 -9.63 -4.42
N ARG A 111 5.93 -10.47 -4.75
CA ARG A 111 5.62 -10.80 -6.15
C ARG A 111 5.15 -9.56 -6.91
N LYS A 112 4.26 -8.76 -6.32
CA LYS A 112 3.82 -7.49 -6.93
C LYS A 112 4.98 -6.52 -7.13
N LEU A 113 5.88 -6.38 -6.15
CA LEU A 113 7.07 -5.54 -6.29
C LEU A 113 7.97 -6.00 -7.43
N ARG A 114 8.15 -7.33 -7.58
CA ARG A 114 8.93 -7.92 -8.67
C ARG A 114 8.37 -7.56 -10.05
N GLU A 115 7.04 -7.55 -10.21
CA GLU A 115 6.37 -7.22 -11.47
C GLU A 115 6.55 -5.75 -11.87
N LEU A 116 6.69 -4.84 -10.90
CA LEU A 116 6.90 -3.41 -11.16
C LEU A 116 8.35 -3.04 -11.53
N LYS A 117 9.33 -3.90 -11.24
CA LYS A 117 10.76 -3.57 -11.36
C LYS A 117 11.45 -4.48 -12.38
N THR A 118 12.30 -3.87 -13.21
CA THR A 118 13.08 -4.57 -14.25
C THR A 118 14.54 -4.86 -13.83
N THR A 119 14.95 -4.43 -12.63
CA THR A 119 16.35 -4.41 -12.17
C THR A 119 16.59 -5.35 -10.96
N ASP A 120 17.74 -5.20 -10.28
CA ASP A 120 18.15 -6.00 -9.11
C ASP A 120 17.12 -6.11 -7.99
N GLU A 121 16.25 -5.12 -7.83
CA GLU A 121 15.15 -5.16 -6.86
C GLU A 121 14.14 -6.27 -7.18
N SER A 122 13.95 -6.57 -8.47
CA SER A 122 13.15 -7.69 -8.95
C SER A 122 13.76 -9.03 -8.49
N ALA A 123 15.10 -9.12 -8.50
CA ALA A 123 15.81 -10.30 -8.02
C ALA A 123 15.72 -10.44 -6.50
N GLU A 124 15.87 -9.35 -5.73
CA GLU A 124 15.67 -9.36 -4.26
C GLU A 124 14.25 -9.82 -3.91
N ALA A 125 13.25 -9.20 -4.53
CA ALA A 125 11.84 -9.51 -4.30
C ALA A 125 11.52 -10.98 -4.64
N GLY A 126 12.08 -11.50 -5.74
CA GLY A 126 11.97 -12.92 -6.10
C GLY A 126 12.61 -13.86 -5.07
N ARG A 127 13.82 -13.55 -4.59
CA ARG A 127 14.50 -14.34 -3.55
C ARG A 127 13.72 -14.36 -2.24
N ARG A 128 13.21 -13.19 -1.81
CA ARG A 128 12.39 -13.05 -0.58
C ARG A 128 11.10 -13.88 -0.69
N ALA A 129 10.34 -13.71 -1.77
CA ALA A 129 9.12 -14.47 -2.00
C ALA A 129 9.37 -16.00 -2.00
N GLY A 130 10.44 -16.46 -2.63
CA GLY A 130 10.83 -17.87 -2.63
C GLY A 130 11.19 -18.39 -1.23
N SER A 131 12.01 -17.64 -0.49
CA SER A 131 12.42 -17.98 0.87
C SER A 131 11.24 -18.08 1.82
N LEU A 132 10.29 -17.14 1.76
CA LEU A 132 9.08 -17.18 2.57
C LEU A 132 8.14 -18.33 2.17
N ALA A 133 8.04 -18.65 0.88
CA ALA A 133 7.22 -19.77 0.42
C ALA A 133 7.72 -21.11 0.96
N VAL A 134 9.04 -21.28 1.08
CA VAL A 134 9.65 -22.46 1.74
C VAL A 134 9.30 -22.51 3.23
N LYS A 135 9.17 -21.37 3.92
CA LYS A 135 8.76 -21.32 5.34
C LYS A 135 7.27 -21.60 5.57
N LEU A 136 6.44 -21.45 4.54
CA LEU A 136 5.00 -21.68 4.59
C LEU A 136 4.62 -23.14 4.28
N GLY A 137 5.49 -23.87 3.57
CA GLY A 137 5.38 -25.30 3.28
C GLY A 137 6.14 -26.17 4.27
#